data_AF-A0A918KDB6-F1
#
_entry.id   AF-A0A918KDB6-F1
#
_cell.length_a   1.000
_cell.length_b   1.000
_cell.length_c   1.000
_cell.angle_alpha   90.00
_cell.angle_beta   90.00
_cell.angle_gamma   90.00
#
_symmetry.space_group_name_H-M   'P 1'
#
loop_
_entity.id
_entity.type
_entity.pdbx_description
1 polymer ?
#
loop_
_entity_poly.entity_id
_entity_poly.type
_entity_poly.pdbx_seq_one_letter_code
_entity_poly.pdbx_strand_id
1 'polypeptide(L)'
;MADAVRGRYDEACGHAAEVLVLAQRNGSAYHAALARWAVGRAELGAGRPAEAAERLLPVTAAGAPGFNPVVGFAALPDAVEAAVRSGRRDEAERLTRAFALRVGAAPTDARRALLARCRALLDDRSAQEHHENAVALAAALPPWQRARSHLLYGEWLRRRRRGRQARPHLRTAHELLTGIGARPLAERAVAELRATGETAARTGPGALDRLTPRSCRSRLWPRRA
;
A
#
# COMPACT_ATOMS: atom_id res chain seq x y z
N MET A 1 7.85 7.74 -8.13
CA MET A 1 7.29 7.31 -6.82
C MET A 1 6.10 8.15 -6.36
N ALA A 2 6.20 9.49 -6.36
CA ALA A 2 5.08 10.34 -5.93
C ALA A 2 3.81 10.13 -6.77
N ASP A 3 3.94 10.08 -8.10
CA ASP A 3 2.79 9.86 -9.00
C ASP A 3 2.16 8.46 -8.81
N ALA A 4 2.99 7.43 -8.59
CA ALA A 4 2.51 6.10 -8.24
C ALA A 4 1.70 6.07 -6.94
N VAL A 5 2.13 6.81 -5.91
CA VAL A 5 1.37 6.96 -4.65
C VAL A 5 0.06 7.70 -4.89
N ARG A 6 0.06 8.70 -5.77
CA ARG A 6 -1.14 9.47 -6.13
C ARG A 6 -2.09 8.72 -7.07
N GLY A 7 -1.65 7.60 -7.63
CA GLY A 7 -2.41 6.83 -8.63
C GLY A 7 -2.43 7.46 -10.02
N ARG A 8 -1.47 8.34 -10.31
CA ARG A 8 -1.20 8.93 -11.62
C ARG A 8 -0.38 7.95 -12.47
N TYR A 9 -1.07 6.98 -13.03
CA TYR A 9 -0.44 5.81 -13.65
C TYR A 9 0.40 6.18 -14.88
N ASP A 10 -0.13 7.00 -15.78
CA ASP A 10 0.55 7.34 -17.04
C ASP A 10 1.80 8.17 -16.76
N GLU A 11 1.73 9.14 -15.85
CA GLU A 11 2.88 9.93 -15.42
C GLU A 11 3.92 9.07 -14.69
N ALA A 12 3.47 8.12 -13.85
CA ALA A 12 4.38 7.18 -13.21
C ALA A 12 5.11 6.30 -14.24
N CYS A 13 4.43 5.89 -15.32
CA CYS A 13 5.02 5.12 -16.41
C CYS A 13 6.01 5.95 -17.23
N GLY A 14 5.65 7.18 -17.60
CA GLY A 14 6.52 8.09 -18.33
C GLY A 14 7.83 8.35 -17.58
N HIS A 15 7.74 8.78 -16.33
CA HIS A 15 8.92 9.00 -15.48
C HIS A 15 9.74 7.72 -15.25
N ALA A 16 9.07 6.56 -15.10
CA ALA A 16 9.78 5.29 -14.92
C ALA A 16 10.55 4.88 -16.19
N ALA A 17 9.98 5.11 -17.38
CA ALA A 17 10.64 4.82 -18.64
C ALA A 17 11.94 5.63 -18.80
N GLU A 18 11.88 6.95 -18.53
CA GLU A 18 13.06 7.82 -18.55
C GLU A 18 14.15 7.33 -17.58
N VAL A 19 13.77 7.00 -16.35
CA VAL A 19 14.69 6.49 -15.33
C VAL A 19 15.30 5.14 -15.74
N LEU A 20 14.53 4.26 -16.37
CA LEU A 20 15.01 2.95 -16.80
C LEU A 20 16.07 3.08 -17.90
N VAL A 21 15.91 4.00 -18.86
CA VAL A 21 16.91 4.29 -19.89
C VAL A 21 18.23 4.76 -19.26
N LEU A 22 18.16 5.69 -18.30
CA LEU A 22 19.34 6.17 -17.60
C LEU A 22 20.00 5.08 -16.73
N ALA A 23 19.18 4.28 -16.04
CA ALA A 23 19.66 3.20 -15.19
C ALA A 23 20.37 2.10 -16.00
N GLN A 24 19.91 1.80 -17.22
CA GLN A 24 20.57 0.87 -18.13
C GLN A 24 21.94 1.39 -18.56
N ARG A 25 22.03 2.66 -18.96
CA ARG A 25 23.30 3.29 -19.37
C ARG A 25 24.33 3.32 -18.24
N ASN A 26 23.88 3.55 -17.01
CA ASN A 26 24.75 3.74 -15.86
C ASN A 26 24.90 2.49 -14.97
N GLY A 27 24.30 1.36 -15.35
CA GLY A 27 24.31 0.12 -14.57
C GLY A 27 23.62 0.21 -13.19
N SER A 28 22.71 1.16 -12.99
CA SER A 28 22.15 1.45 -11.66
C SER A 28 20.98 0.53 -11.29
N ALA A 29 21.28 -0.57 -10.59
CA ALA A 29 20.27 -1.50 -10.08
C ALA A 29 19.24 -0.83 -9.15
N TYR A 30 19.65 0.16 -8.35
CA TYR A 30 18.75 0.91 -7.47
C TYR A 30 17.67 1.65 -8.25
N HIS A 31 18.05 2.48 -9.23
CA HIS A 31 17.11 3.28 -10.00
C HIS A 31 16.20 2.41 -10.88
N ALA A 32 16.75 1.35 -11.48
CA ALA A 32 15.96 0.40 -12.26
C ALA A 32 14.91 -0.31 -11.39
N ALA A 33 15.29 -0.80 -10.22
CA ALA A 33 14.35 -1.44 -9.29
C ALA A 33 13.30 -0.44 -8.78
N LEU A 34 13.70 0.80 -8.45
CA LEU A 34 12.79 1.83 -7.94
C LEU A 34 11.75 2.24 -8.99
N ALA A 35 12.15 2.36 -10.25
CA ALA A 35 11.25 2.66 -11.37
C ALA A 35 10.22 1.52 -11.58
N ARG A 36 10.67 0.26 -11.60
CA ARG A 36 9.78 -0.91 -11.71
C ARG A 36 8.81 -0.99 -10.54
N TRP A 37 9.29 -0.74 -9.33
CA TRP A 37 8.45 -0.70 -8.14
C TRP A 37 7.39 0.40 -8.22
N ALA A 38 7.75 1.60 -8.69
CA ALA A 38 6.81 2.70 -8.86
C ALA A 38 5.65 2.32 -9.78
N VAL A 39 5.95 1.73 -10.94
CA VAL A 39 4.89 1.32 -11.87
C VAL A 39 4.05 0.19 -11.29
N GLY A 40 4.67 -0.80 -10.66
CA GLY A 40 3.94 -1.96 -10.10
C GLY A 40 2.99 -1.54 -8.98
N ARG A 41 3.39 -0.56 -8.17
CA ARG A 41 2.49 0.08 -7.21
C ARG A 41 1.33 0.80 -7.88
N ALA A 42 1.59 1.55 -8.95
CA ALA A 42 0.55 2.28 -9.66
C ALA A 42 -0.47 1.30 -10.29
N GLU A 43 -0.02 0.18 -10.84
CA GLU A 43 -0.89 -0.92 -11.32
C GLU A 43 -1.74 -1.50 -10.20
N LEU A 44 -1.13 -1.82 -9.05
CA LEU A 44 -1.84 -2.34 -7.88
C LEU A 44 -2.89 -1.34 -7.35
N GLY A 45 -2.56 -0.05 -7.41
CA GLY A 45 -3.44 1.06 -7.07
C GLY A 45 -4.62 1.23 -8.02
N ALA A 46 -4.39 1.00 -9.31
CA ALA A 46 -5.39 1.04 -10.38
C ALA A 46 -6.26 -0.22 -10.46
N GLY A 47 -6.08 -1.19 -9.56
CA GLY A 47 -6.86 -2.42 -9.56
C GLY A 47 -6.39 -3.46 -10.59
N ARG A 48 -5.12 -3.38 -11.02
CA ARG A 48 -4.44 -4.31 -11.93
C ARG A 48 -3.45 -5.22 -11.18
N PRO A 49 -3.92 -6.19 -10.37
CA PRO A 49 -3.05 -6.98 -9.50
C PRO A 49 -2.17 -7.98 -10.26
N ALA A 50 -2.59 -8.48 -11.43
CA ALA A 50 -1.82 -9.44 -12.20
C ALA A 50 -0.58 -8.79 -12.81
N GLU A 51 -0.76 -7.64 -13.46
CA GLU A 51 0.29 -6.81 -14.03
C GLU A 51 1.25 -6.32 -12.94
N ALA A 52 0.69 -5.88 -11.80
CA ALA A 52 1.49 -5.53 -10.64
C ALA A 52 2.33 -6.71 -10.14
N ALA A 53 1.80 -7.93 -10.10
CA ALA A 53 2.53 -9.11 -9.66
C ALA A 53 3.67 -9.45 -10.63
N GLU A 54 3.43 -9.41 -11.94
CA GLU A 54 4.45 -9.61 -12.97
C GLU A 54 5.60 -8.62 -12.84
N ARG A 55 5.28 -7.37 -12.47
CA ARG A 55 6.29 -6.33 -12.32
C ARG A 55 7.03 -6.37 -10.98
N LEU A 56 6.32 -6.68 -9.89
CA LEU A 56 6.86 -6.57 -8.53
C LEU A 56 7.57 -7.84 -8.06
N LEU A 57 7.16 -9.03 -8.50
CA LEU A 57 7.82 -10.28 -8.10
C LEU A 57 9.32 -10.27 -8.47
N PRO A 58 9.73 -9.91 -9.72
CA PRO A 58 11.16 -9.84 -10.08
C PRO A 58 11.95 -8.82 -9.26
N VAL A 59 11.34 -7.70 -8.86
CA VAL A 59 11.99 -6.67 -8.02
C VAL A 59 12.37 -7.22 -6.64
N THR A 60 11.64 -8.23 -6.16
CA THR A 60 11.85 -8.85 -4.83
C THR A 60 12.73 -10.10 -4.86
N ALA A 61 13.04 -10.61 -6.06
CA ALA A 61 13.80 -11.83 -6.25
C ALA A 61 15.28 -11.64 -5.91
N ALA A 62 15.68 -12.08 -4.70
CA ALA A 62 17.07 -12.02 -4.27
C ALA A 62 17.96 -12.85 -5.20
N GLY A 63 19.10 -12.27 -5.60
CA GLY A 63 20.06 -12.93 -6.50
C GLY A 63 19.75 -12.78 -7.99
N ALA A 64 18.60 -12.22 -8.37
CA ALA A 64 18.31 -11.92 -9.76
C ALA A 64 19.19 -10.76 -10.30
N PRO A 65 19.52 -10.75 -11.61
CA PRO A 65 20.18 -9.61 -12.24
C PRO A 65 19.42 -8.31 -12.01
N GLY A 66 20.12 -7.27 -11.53
CA GLY A 66 19.50 -5.98 -11.21
C GLY A 66 18.71 -5.95 -9.91
N PHE A 67 18.80 -7.00 -9.06
CA PHE A 67 18.27 -6.98 -7.71
C PHE A 67 18.95 -5.89 -6.86
N ASN A 68 18.15 -5.11 -6.15
CA ASN A 68 18.65 -4.19 -5.15
C ASN A 68 18.01 -4.54 -3.79
N PRO A 69 18.79 -4.83 -2.73
CA PRO A 69 18.26 -5.33 -1.46
C PRO A 69 17.36 -4.32 -0.75
N VAL A 70 17.66 -3.02 -0.87
CA VAL A 70 16.85 -1.96 -0.25
C VAL A 70 15.50 -1.85 -0.92
N VAL A 71 15.48 -1.75 -2.26
CA VAL A 71 14.23 -1.63 -3.01
C VAL A 71 13.41 -2.92 -2.94
N GLY A 72 14.04 -4.09 -3.10
CA GLY A 72 13.37 -5.38 -3.05
C GLY A 72 12.71 -5.65 -1.69
N PHE A 73 13.36 -5.28 -0.59
CA PHE A 73 12.75 -5.37 0.74
C PHE A 73 11.56 -4.42 0.89
N ALA A 74 11.68 -3.18 0.41
CA ALA A 74 10.62 -2.18 0.53
C ALA A 74 9.40 -2.48 -0.36
N ALA A 75 9.62 -3.12 -1.52
CA ALA A 75 8.58 -3.51 -2.47
C ALA A 75 7.81 -4.78 -2.08
N LEU A 76 8.37 -5.59 -1.17
CA LEU A 76 7.83 -6.90 -0.81
C LEU A 76 6.36 -6.88 -0.38
N PRO A 77 5.88 -5.95 0.48
CA PRO A 77 4.48 -5.92 0.85
C PRO A 77 3.53 -5.63 -0.33
N ASP A 78 3.96 -4.81 -1.29
CA ASP A 78 3.17 -4.53 -2.50
C ASP A 78 3.16 -5.77 -3.42
N ALA A 79 4.30 -6.48 -3.53
CA ALA A 79 4.41 -7.72 -4.29
C ALA A 79 3.54 -8.85 -3.72
N VAL A 80 3.53 -9.02 -2.39
CA VAL A 80 2.67 -10.00 -1.70
C VAL A 80 1.20 -9.67 -1.95
N GLU A 81 0.79 -8.40 -1.81
CA GLU A 81 -0.59 -8.01 -2.06
C GLU A 81 -1.01 -8.27 -3.52
N ALA A 82 -0.16 -7.90 -4.48
CA ALA A 82 -0.41 -8.15 -5.89
C ALA A 82 -0.53 -9.66 -6.19
N ALA A 83 0.37 -10.47 -5.65
CA ALA A 83 0.38 -11.91 -5.82
C ALA A 83 -0.88 -12.57 -5.23
N VAL A 84 -1.28 -12.22 -4.00
CA VAL A 84 -2.53 -12.73 -3.40
C VAL A 84 -3.74 -12.36 -4.25
N ARG A 85 -3.85 -11.09 -4.67
CA ARG A 85 -4.99 -10.59 -5.45
C ARG A 85 -5.05 -11.11 -6.89
N SER A 86 -3.97 -11.71 -7.39
CA SER A 86 -3.89 -12.34 -8.72
C SER A 86 -3.86 -13.86 -8.65
N GLY A 87 -4.11 -14.47 -7.49
CA GLY A 87 -4.14 -15.92 -7.32
C GLY A 87 -2.78 -16.61 -7.23
N ARG A 88 -1.67 -15.86 -7.23
CA ARG A 88 -0.28 -16.36 -7.10
C ARG A 88 0.09 -16.59 -5.64
N ARG A 89 -0.67 -17.46 -4.98
CA ARG A 89 -0.60 -17.65 -3.52
C ARG A 89 0.74 -18.22 -3.07
N ASP A 90 1.29 -19.19 -3.80
CA ASP A 90 2.55 -19.84 -3.43
C ASP A 90 3.73 -18.87 -3.45
N GLU A 91 3.77 -17.96 -4.44
CA GLU A 91 4.73 -16.85 -4.48
C GLU A 91 4.60 -15.93 -3.27
N ALA A 92 3.37 -15.53 -2.93
CA ALA A 92 3.09 -14.66 -1.80
C ALA A 92 3.52 -15.29 -0.46
N GLU A 93 3.29 -16.59 -0.30
CA GLU A 93 3.72 -17.34 0.88
C GLU A 93 5.25 -17.44 0.97
N ARG A 94 5.94 -17.76 -0.13
CA ARG A 94 7.41 -17.79 -0.18
C ARG A 94 8.00 -16.42 0.20
N LEU A 95 7.47 -15.35 -0.38
CA LEU A 95 7.92 -13.99 -0.07
C LEU A 95 7.66 -13.61 1.38
N THR A 96 6.50 -13.95 1.93
CA THR A 96 6.15 -13.66 3.33
C THR A 96 7.04 -14.43 4.30
N ARG A 97 7.39 -15.68 4.01
CA ARG A 97 8.38 -16.46 4.79
C ARG A 97 9.77 -15.81 4.76
N ALA A 98 10.27 -15.44 3.58
CA ALA A 98 11.55 -14.75 3.45
C ALA A 98 11.57 -13.40 4.18
N PHE A 99 10.44 -12.68 4.15
CA PHE A 99 10.28 -11.43 4.89
C PHE A 99 10.30 -11.65 6.40
N ALA A 100 9.60 -12.68 6.88
CA ALA A 100 9.56 -13.02 8.31
C ALA A 100 10.96 -13.27 8.88
N LEU A 101 11.82 -14.00 8.16
CA LEU A 101 13.21 -14.22 8.57
C LEU A 101 13.98 -12.90 8.73
N ARG A 102 13.88 -11.99 7.76
CA ARG A 102 14.56 -10.69 7.81
C ARG A 102 14.02 -9.77 8.90
N VAL A 103 12.71 -9.78 9.13
CA VAL A 103 12.09 -9.01 10.23
C VAL A 103 12.51 -9.58 11.58
N GLY A 104 12.62 -10.91 11.71
CA GLY A 104 13.11 -11.56 12.94
C GLY A 104 14.55 -11.18 13.27
N ALA A 105 15.42 -11.08 12.26
CA ALA A 105 16.82 -10.68 12.45
C ALA A 105 17.01 -9.20 12.81
N ALA A 106 16.09 -8.33 12.40
CA ALA A 106 16.18 -6.88 12.65
C ALA A 106 14.79 -6.27 12.86
N PRO A 107 14.15 -6.51 14.00
CA PRO A 107 12.77 -6.13 14.23
C PRO A 107 12.65 -4.62 14.49
N THR A 108 11.80 -3.96 13.70
CA THR A 108 11.31 -2.60 13.97
C THR A 108 9.79 -2.62 13.89
N ASP A 109 9.12 -1.68 14.55
CA ASP A 109 7.66 -1.58 14.53
C ASP A 109 7.11 -1.47 13.10
N ALA A 110 7.78 -0.67 12.25
CA ALA A 110 7.46 -0.56 10.84
C ALA A 110 7.56 -1.91 10.10
N ARG A 111 8.63 -2.67 10.34
CA ARG A 111 8.82 -4.00 9.72
C ARG A 111 7.81 -5.02 10.23
N ARG A 112 7.52 -5.03 11.53
CA ARG A 112 6.51 -5.91 12.14
C ARG A 112 5.10 -5.57 11.62
N ALA A 113 4.77 -4.29 11.46
CA ALA A 113 3.50 -3.86 10.88
C ALA A 113 3.30 -4.37 9.44
N LEU A 114 4.33 -4.22 8.60
CA LEU A 114 4.28 -4.70 7.21
C LEU A 114 4.22 -6.23 7.13
N LEU A 115 4.95 -6.94 7.98
CA LEU A 115 4.89 -8.41 8.03
C LEU A 115 3.52 -8.91 8.48
N ALA A 116 2.95 -8.29 9.52
CA ALA A 116 1.61 -8.60 10.00
C ALA A 116 0.58 -8.40 8.88
N ARG A 117 0.69 -7.31 8.10
CA ARG A 117 -0.17 -7.09 6.94
C ARG A 117 -0.02 -8.18 5.88
N CYS A 118 1.21 -8.60 5.55
CA CYS A 118 1.44 -9.68 4.58
C CYS A 118 0.79 -11.00 5.05
N ARG A 119 0.95 -11.34 6.34
CA ARG A 119 0.33 -12.53 6.93
C ARG A 119 -1.20 -12.44 6.93
N ALA A 120 -1.77 -11.27 7.20
CA ALA A 120 -3.21 -11.06 7.19
C ALA A 120 -3.86 -11.32 5.82
N LEU A 121 -3.11 -11.09 4.73
CA LEU A 121 -3.58 -11.36 3.37
C LEU A 121 -3.55 -12.85 2.98
N LEU A 122 -2.78 -13.66 3.71
CA LEU A 122 -2.60 -15.07 3.43
C LEU A 122 -3.42 -15.95 4.37
N ASP A 123 -3.40 -15.67 5.66
CA ASP A 123 -4.04 -16.53 6.66
C ASP A 123 -5.50 -16.13 6.89
N ASP A 124 -6.45 -16.98 6.49
CA ASP A 124 -7.87 -16.75 6.71
C ASP A 124 -8.34 -17.00 8.16
N ARG A 125 -7.59 -17.80 8.94
CA ARG A 125 -7.95 -18.17 10.32
C ARG A 125 -7.49 -17.09 11.29
N SER A 126 -6.24 -16.66 11.17
CA SER A 126 -5.63 -15.64 12.03
C SER A 126 -5.58 -14.25 11.37
N ALA A 127 -6.31 -14.07 10.26
CA ALA A 127 -6.35 -12.82 9.50
C ALA A 127 -6.62 -11.60 10.38
N GLN A 128 -7.57 -11.74 11.33
CA GLN A 128 -7.98 -10.65 12.21
C GLN A 128 -6.82 -10.18 13.08
N GLU A 129 -6.18 -11.10 13.81
CA GLU A 129 -5.08 -10.79 14.72
C GLU A 129 -3.92 -10.14 13.95
N HIS A 130 -3.61 -10.65 12.76
CA HIS A 130 -2.59 -10.06 11.89
C HIS A 130 -2.97 -8.67 11.38
N HIS A 131 -4.23 -8.43 11.04
CA HIS A 131 -4.70 -7.09 10.68
C HIS A 131 -4.65 -6.12 11.87
N GLU A 132 -5.10 -6.55 13.05
CA GLU A 132 -5.06 -5.76 14.30
C GLU A 132 -3.62 -5.38 14.65
N ASN A 133 -2.70 -6.34 14.61
CA ASN A 133 -1.27 -6.09 14.81
C ASN A 133 -0.70 -5.12 13.77
N ALA A 134 -1.10 -5.26 12.50
CA ALA A 134 -0.65 -4.38 11.43
C ALA A 134 -1.11 -2.92 11.64
N VAL A 135 -2.34 -2.69 12.08
CA VAL A 135 -2.87 -1.34 12.35
C VAL A 135 -2.36 -0.76 13.67
N ALA A 136 -2.17 -1.58 14.70
CA ALA A 136 -1.61 -1.14 15.99
C ALA A 136 -0.20 -0.56 15.84
N LEU A 137 0.62 -1.17 14.98
CA LEU A 137 1.98 -0.72 14.70
C LEU A 137 2.08 0.27 13.52
N ALA A 138 0.95 0.63 12.89
CA ALA A 138 0.97 1.40 11.65
C ALA A 138 1.42 2.86 11.82
N ALA A 139 1.47 3.38 13.05
CA ALA A 139 2.03 4.70 13.33
C ALA A 139 3.54 4.81 12.97
N ALA A 140 4.26 3.69 12.98
CA ALA A 140 5.66 3.62 12.55
C ALA A 140 5.83 3.61 11.01
N LEU A 141 4.73 3.58 10.25
CA LEU A 141 4.74 3.53 8.79
C LEU A 141 4.56 4.93 8.19
N PRO A 142 5.09 5.18 6.97
CA PRO A 142 4.74 6.38 6.23
C PRO A 142 3.22 6.41 5.94
N PRO A 143 2.61 7.60 5.77
CA PRO A 143 1.15 7.75 5.69
C PRO A 143 0.46 6.84 4.68
N TRP A 144 1.08 6.64 3.51
CA TRP A 144 0.53 5.78 2.46
C TRP A 144 0.51 4.30 2.85
N GLN A 145 1.54 3.80 3.54
CA GLN A 145 1.58 2.41 4.02
C GLN A 145 0.58 2.20 5.17
N ARG A 146 0.50 3.18 6.09
CA ARG A 146 -0.50 3.18 7.15
C ARG A 146 -1.91 3.12 6.57
N ALA A 147 -2.21 3.98 5.60
CA ALA A 147 -3.51 4.00 4.95
C ALA A 147 -3.84 2.66 4.27
N ARG A 148 -2.84 2.03 3.64
CA ARG A 148 -3.00 0.71 3.01
C ARG A 148 -3.35 -0.38 4.03
N SER A 149 -2.71 -0.39 5.20
CA SER A 149 -3.04 -1.35 6.28
C SER A 149 -4.49 -1.17 6.77
N HIS A 150 -4.93 0.08 6.99
CA HIS A 150 -6.31 0.38 7.38
C HIS A 150 -7.33 0.00 6.30
N LEU A 151 -7.04 0.30 5.02
CA LEU A 151 -7.91 -0.04 3.91
C LEU A 151 -8.15 -1.55 3.82
N LEU A 152 -7.06 -2.34 3.83
CA LEU A 152 -7.15 -3.80 3.73
C LEU A 152 -7.88 -4.42 4.92
N TYR A 153 -7.69 -3.91 6.14
CA TYR A 153 -8.42 -4.41 7.30
C TYR A 153 -9.91 -4.09 7.22
N GLY A 154 -10.25 -2.86 6.85
CA GLY A 154 -11.64 -2.44 6.67
C GLY A 154 -12.37 -3.28 5.61
N GLU A 155 -11.71 -3.55 4.49
CA GLU A 155 -12.22 -4.44 3.44
C GLU A 155 -12.44 -5.87 3.93
N TRP A 156 -11.49 -6.42 4.68
CA TRP A 156 -11.60 -7.75 5.25
C TRP A 156 -12.80 -7.84 6.22
N LEU A 157 -12.95 -6.86 7.12
CA LEU A 157 -14.10 -6.78 8.03
C LEU A 157 -15.42 -6.67 7.26
N ARG A 158 -15.46 -5.85 6.20
CA ARG A 158 -16.65 -5.70 5.34
C ARG A 158 -17.04 -7.03 4.70
N ARG A 159 -16.08 -7.76 4.11
CA ARG A 159 -16.32 -9.09 3.51
C ARG A 159 -16.85 -10.11 4.52
N ARG A 160 -16.47 -9.97 5.81
CA ARG A 160 -16.99 -10.77 6.94
C ARG A 160 -18.31 -10.24 7.52
N ARG A 161 -19.01 -9.33 6.82
CA ARG A 161 -20.28 -8.68 7.25
C ARG A 161 -20.17 -7.88 8.56
N ARG A 162 -18.96 -7.46 8.96
CA ARG A 162 -18.69 -6.67 10.19
C ARG A 162 -18.62 -5.17 9.91
N GLY A 163 -19.66 -4.64 9.25
CA GLY A 163 -19.68 -3.25 8.76
C GLY A 163 -19.38 -2.20 9.84
N ARG A 164 -19.96 -2.32 11.04
CA ARG A 164 -19.73 -1.38 12.16
C ARG A 164 -18.26 -1.27 12.55
N GLN A 165 -17.52 -2.38 12.50
CA GLN A 165 -16.10 -2.41 12.84
C GLN A 165 -15.22 -2.01 11.65
N ALA A 166 -15.68 -2.20 10.41
CA ALA A 166 -14.96 -1.77 9.22
C ALA A 166 -14.88 -0.23 9.10
N ARG A 167 -15.96 0.48 9.46
CA ARG A 167 -16.11 1.93 9.25
C ARG A 167 -14.95 2.78 9.81
N PRO A 168 -14.50 2.62 11.07
CA PRO A 168 -13.37 3.40 11.59
C PRO A 168 -12.10 3.22 10.76
N HIS A 169 -11.77 1.98 10.36
CA HIS A 169 -10.57 1.71 9.56
C HIS A 169 -10.68 2.30 8.14
N LEU A 170 -11.84 2.16 7.51
CA LEU A 170 -12.06 2.72 6.17
C LEU A 170 -12.07 4.25 6.15
N ARG A 171 -12.59 4.90 7.21
CA ARG A 171 -12.50 6.37 7.37
C ARG A 171 -11.06 6.84 7.54
N THR A 172 -10.29 6.21 8.42
CA THR A 172 -8.86 6.52 8.58
C THR A 172 -8.09 6.31 7.26
N ALA A 173 -8.38 5.24 6.52
CA ALA A 173 -7.78 5.02 5.22
C ALA A 173 -8.14 6.15 4.25
N HIS A 174 -9.42 6.50 4.13
CA HIS A 174 -9.88 7.58 3.26
C HIS A 174 -9.21 8.92 3.60
N GLU A 175 -9.20 9.33 4.85
CA GLU A 175 -8.58 10.59 5.31
C GLU A 175 -7.09 10.65 4.93
N LEU A 176 -6.33 9.60 5.22
CA LEU A 176 -4.90 9.54 4.89
C LEU A 176 -4.65 9.55 3.39
N LEU A 177 -5.44 8.80 2.61
CA LEU A 177 -5.30 8.69 1.15
C LEU A 177 -5.65 10.01 0.46
N THR A 178 -6.72 10.68 0.90
CA THR A 178 -7.07 12.02 0.43
C THR A 178 -5.97 13.03 0.76
N GLY A 179 -5.42 12.99 1.98
CA GLY A 179 -4.35 13.89 2.42
C GLY A 179 -3.06 13.79 1.59
N ILE A 180 -2.74 12.61 1.05
CA ILE A 180 -1.56 12.40 0.18
C ILE A 180 -1.90 12.48 -1.33
N GLY A 181 -3.17 12.69 -1.69
CA GLY A 181 -3.63 12.73 -3.07
C GLY A 181 -3.69 11.37 -3.78
N ALA A 182 -3.79 10.26 -3.04
CA ALA A 182 -3.92 8.90 -3.56
C ALA A 182 -5.35 8.61 -4.04
N ARG A 183 -5.79 9.34 -5.06
CA ARG A 183 -7.20 9.43 -5.48
C ARG A 183 -7.85 8.06 -5.76
N PRO A 184 -7.26 7.13 -6.54
CA PRO A 184 -7.92 5.85 -6.82
C PRO A 184 -8.16 5.01 -5.56
N LEU A 185 -7.25 5.09 -4.60
CA LEU A 185 -7.38 4.38 -3.33
C LEU A 185 -8.35 5.08 -2.38
N ALA A 186 -8.39 6.41 -2.38
CA ALA A 186 -9.37 7.18 -1.62
C ALA A 186 -10.80 6.87 -2.11
N GLU A 187 -11.00 6.80 -3.43
CA GLU A 187 -12.27 6.41 -4.06
C GLU A 187 -12.66 4.96 -3.70
N ARG A 188 -11.70 4.04 -3.71
CA ARG A 188 -11.90 2.66 -3.23
C ARG A 188 -12.35 2.62 -1.76
N ALA A 189 -11.70 3.39 -0.87
CA ALA A 189 -12.10 3.45 0.54
C ALA A 189 -13.55 3.95 0.72
N VAL A 190 -13.98 4.92 -0.10
CA VAL A 190 -15.37 5.41 -0.11
C VAL A 190 -16.35 4.34 -0.61
N ALA A 191 -16.00 3.63 -1.68
CA ALA A 191 -16.82 2.53 -2.20
C ALA A 191 -17.03 1.44 -1.12
N GLU A 192 -15.96 1.09 -0.41
CA GLU A 192 -16.00 0.14 0.71
C GLU A 192 -16.87 0.63 1.87
N LEU A 193 -16.81 1.92 2.22
CA LEU A 193 -17.67 2.52 3.25
C LEU A 193 -19.15 2.38 2.88
N ARG A 194 -19.51 2.76 1.66
CA ARG A 194 -20.88 2.62 1.13
C ARG A 194 -21.36 1.17 1.21
N ALA A 195 -20.48 0.21 0.88
CA ALA A 195 -20.78 -1.21 0.94
C ALA A 195 -20.98 -1.77 2.37
N THR A 196 -20.67 -1.02 3.43
CA THR A 196 -20.97 -1.42 4.83
C THR A 196 -22.42 -1.17 5.25
N GLY A 197 -23.30 -0.76 4.32
CA GLY A 197 -24.64 -0.30 4.66
C GLY A 197 -24.62 1.04 5.39
N GLU A 198 -23.50 1.77 5.35
CA GLU A 198 -23.51 3.23 5.48
C GLU A 198 -24.08 3.79 4.16
N THR A 199 -25.34 3.46 3.88
CA THR A 199 -26.19 4.36 3.09
C THR A 199 -26.14 5.67 3.85
N ALA A 200 -25.84 6.76 3.15
CA ALA A 200 -25.93 8.10 3.70
C ALA A 200 -27.30 8.27 4.37
N ALA A 201 -27.37 7.96 5.66
CA ALA A 201 -28.53 8.17 6.48
C ALA A 201 -28.58 9.67 6.67
N ARG A 202 -29.18 10.34 5.69
CA ARG A 202 -29.72 11.69 5.76
C ARG A 202 -28.74 12.69 6.39
N THR A 203 -27.57 12.81 5.80
CA THR A 203 -26.85 14.08 5.80
C THR A 203 -26.88 14.52 4.35
N GLY A 204 -27.56 15.63 4.06
CA GLY A 204 -27.85 16.08 2.69
C GLY A 204 -26.60 16.23 1.80
N PRO A 205 -26.76 16.64 0.53
CA PRO A 205 -25.70 16.65 -0.48
C PRO A 205 -24.37 17.33 -0.07
N GLY A 206 -24.37 18.12 1.01
CA GLY A 206 -23.18 18.75 1.55
C GLY A 206 -22.34 17.96 2.57
N ALA A 207 -22.64 16.72 2.97
CA ALA A 207 -21.88 16.07 4.05
C ALA A 207 -20.59 15.36 3.60
N LEU A 208 -20.62 14.77 2.41
CA LEU A 208 -19.42 14.26 1.75
C LEU A 208 -18.60 15.41 1.13
N ASP A 209 -19.26 16.49 0.70
CA ASP A 209 -18.60 17.75 0.30
C ASP A 209 -18.06 18.57 1.49
N ARG A 210 -18.53 18.33 2.72
CA ARG A 210 -18.00 18.93 3.96
C ARG A 210 -16.78 18.21 4.54
N LEU A 211 -16.31 17.14 3.89
CA LEU A 211 -14.97 16.59 4.17
C LEU A 211 -13.88 17.25 3.29
N THR A 212 -14.18 18.42 2.73
CA THR A 212 -13.17 19.36 2.23
C THR A 212 -12.27 19.85 3.38
N PRO A 213 -10.98 20.05 3.10
CA PRO A 213 -9.91 19.89 4.08
C PRO A 213 -10.01 20.96 5.16
N ARG A 214 -10.33 20.55 6.40
CA ARG A 214 -9.95 21.34 7.56
C ARG A 214 -8.43 21.43 7.55
N SER A 215 -7.95 22.59 7.15
CA SER A 215 -6.55 22.99 7.09
C SER A 215 -5.81 22.55 8.35
N CYS A 216 -5.11 21.42 8.29
CA CYS A 216 -3.90 21.26 9.09
C CYS A 216 -2.90 22.27 8.53
N ARG A 217 -2.87 23.46 9.13
CA ARG A 217 -1.74 24.37 8.99
C ARG A 217 -0.52 23.57 9.42
N SER A 218 0.31 23.22 8.45
CA SER A 218 1.68 22.77 8.67
C SER A 218 2.42 23.89 9.39
N ARG A 219 2.46 23.84 10.72
CA ARG A 219 3.68 24.26 11.41
C ARG A 219 4.62 23.08 11.25
N LEU A 220 5.70 23.28 10.49
CA LEU A 220 7.05 22.74 10.68
C LEU A 220 7.89 23.02 9.42
N TRP A 221 8.72 24.06 9.47
CA TRP A 221 10.18 23.95 9.34
C TRP A 221 10.84 25.29 9.68
N PRO A 222 11.87 25.34 10.56
CA PRO A 222 12.63 26.56 10.78
C PRO A 222 13.54 26.81 9.57
N ARG A 223 13.39 27.98 8.93
CA ARG A 223 14.40 28.48 8.00
C ARG A 223 15.67 28.76 8.80
N ARG A 224 16.74 28.00 8.54
CA ARG A 224 18.07 28.41 8.95
C ARG A 224 18.48 29.59 8.07
N ALA A 225 18.88 30.67 8.72
CA ALA A 225 19.62 31.78 8.11
C ALA A 225 21.03 31.32 7.75
#